data_AF-A0AA39UTL3-F1
#
_entry.id   AF-A0AA39UTL3-F1
#
_cell.length_a   1.000
_cell.length_b   1.000
_cell.length_c   1.000
_cell.angle_alpha   90.00
_cell.angle_beta   90.00
_cell.angle_gamma   90.00
#
_symmetry.space_group_name_H-M   'P 1'
#
loop_
_entity.id
_entity.type
_entity.pdbx_description
1 polymer ?
#
loop_
_entity_poly.entity_id
_entity_poly.type
_entity_poly.pdbx_seq_one_letter_code
_entity_poly.pdbx_strand_id
1 'polypeptide(L)' 'FDDIFTSFAAGRRKLDAEFYQYTLSEASRDPSRTIFIDDKPENVLSACSQGIYGPVYRDFPEAKRTLINLLRDSIFGG' A
#
# COMPACT_ATOMS: atom_id res chain seq x y z
N PHE A 1 -8.34 0.39 11.93
CA PHE A 1 -8.41 1.01 10.59
C PHE A 1 -9.21 2.27 10.74
N ASP A 2 -8.77 3.35 10.11
CA ASP A 2 -9.46 4.64 10.12
C ASP A 2 -10.51 4.72 9.00
N ASP A 3 -10.27 4.04 7.88
CA ASP A 3 -11.15 3.97 6.70
C ASP A 3 -11.20 2.55 6.14
N ILE A 4 -12.29 2.20 5.45
CA ILE A 4 -12.46 0.90 4.75
C ILE A 4 -12.87 1.15 3.30
N PHE A 5 -12.00 0.77 2.36
CA PHE A 5 -12.28 0.83 0.93
C PHE A 5 -12.35 -0.58 0.36
N THR A 6 -13.53 -1.01 -0.08
CA THR A 6 -13.70 -2.32 -0.73
C THR A 6 -13.79 -2.16 -2.23
N SER A 7 -13.24 -3.11 -2.97
CA SER A 7 -13.33 -3.12 -4.44
C SER A 7 -14.78 -3.17 -4.93
N PHE A 8 -15.65 -3.85 -4.19
CA PHE A 8 -17.09 -3.89 -4.47
C PHE A 8 -17.72 -2.49 -4.36
N ALA A 9 -17.47 -1.78 -3.26
CA ALA A 9 -18.02 -0.44 -3.07
C ALA A 9 -17.40 0.59 -4.04
N ALA A 10 -16.12 0.43 -4.39
CA ALA A 10 -15.44 1.31 -5.33
C ALA A 10 -15.83 1.03 -6.80
N GLY A 11 -16.49 -0.09 -7.10
CA GLY A 11 -16.76 -0.55 -8.47
C GLY A 11 -15.49 -0.84 -9.29
N ARG A 12 -14.33 -0.94 -8.61
CA ARG A 12 -12.99 -1.02 -9.20
C ARG A 12 -12.16 -2.04 -8.44
N ARG A 13 -11.26 -2.76 -9.10
CA ARG A 13 -10.41 -3.76 -8.46
C ARG A 13 -9.02 -3.20 -8.21
N LYS A 14 -8.29 -3.81 -7.28
CA LYS A 14 -6.89 -3.47 -6.97
C LYS A 14 -5.95 -3.52 -8.19
N LEU A 15 -6.30 -4.19 -9.28
CA LEU A 15 -5.48 -4.14 -10.49
C LEU A 15 -5.60 -2.79 -11.22
N ASP A 16 -6.71 -2.09 -11.01
CA ASP A 16 -7.02 -0.85 -11.69
C ASP A 16 -6.34 0.30 -10.96
N ALA A 17 -5.50 1.07 -11.66
CA ALA A 17 -4.79 2.23 -11.10
C ALA A 17 -5.74 3.22 -10.40
N GLU A 18 -6.96 3.37 -10.93
CA GLU A 18 -8.01 4.22 -10.40
C GLU A 18 -8.46 3.81 -8.99
N PHE A 19 -8.32 2.54 -8.59
CA PHE A 19 -8.61 2.11 -7.22
C PHE A 19 -7.65 2.77 -6.23
N TYR A 20 -6.34 2.76 -6.52
CA TYR A 20 -5.34 3.37 -5.64
C TYR A 20 -5.50 4.89 -5.57
N GLN A 21 -5.71 5.54 -6.72
CA GLN A 21 -5.95 6.98 -6.77
C GLN A 21 -7.18 7.39 -5.95
N TYR A 22 -8.28 6.64 -6.09
CA TYR A 22 -9.48 6.83 -5.28
C TYR A 22 -9.16 6.71 -3.79
N THR A 23 -8.50 5.62 -3.36
CA THR A 23 -8.17 5.43 -1.95
C THR A 23 -7.25 6.51 -1.39
N LEU A 24 -6.25 6.96 -2.15
CA LEU A 24 -5.36 8.04 -1.71
C LEU A 24 -6.09 9.37 -1.56
N SER A 25 -6.98 9.68 -2.50
CA SER A 25 -7.78 10.91 -2.52
C SER A 25 -8.76 10.97 -1.35
N GLU A 26 -9.63 9.96 -1.22
CA GLU A 26 -10.64 9.91 -0.15
C GLU A 26 -10.00 9.97 1.24
N ALA A 27 -8.85 9.32 1.35
CA ALA A 27 -8.15 9.15 2.60
C ALA A 27 -7.12 10.28 2.86
N SER A 28 -6.99 11.24 1.92
CA SER A 28 -6.08 12.38 1.94
C SER A 28 -4.62 12.01 2.25
N ARG A 29 -4.12 10.92 1.65
CA ARG A 29 -2.76 10.42 1.87
C ARG A 29 -1.81 10.79 0.72
N ASP A 30 -0.56 11.11 1.08
CA ASP A 30 0.56 11.27 0.14
C ASP A 30 1.08 9.88 -0.28
N PRO A 31 1.12 9.55 -1.58
CA PRO A 31 1.65 8.27 -2.06
C PRO A 31 3.06 7.96 -1.54
N SER A 32 3.94 8.96 -1.47
CA SER A 32 5.34 8.81 -1.06
C SER A 32 5.50 8.46 0.42
N ARG A 33 4.45 8.66 1.22
CA ARG A 33 4.36 8.33 2.65
C ARG A 33 3.40 7.18 2.93
N THR A 34 2.99 6.47 1.89
CA THR A 34 2.04 5.36 1.98
C THR A 34 2.74 4.03 1.72
N ILE A 35 2.42 3.02 2.53
CA ILE A 35 2.87 1.64 2.33
C ILE A 35 1.66 0.78 1.94
N PHE A 36 1.74 0.09 0.80
CA PHE A 36 0.76 -0.89 0.36
C PHE A 36 1.22 -2.31 0.68
N ILE A 37 0.36 -3.10 1.31
CA ILE A 37 0.68 -4.44 1.79
C ILE A 37 -0.27 -5.42 1.09
N ASP A 38 0.24 -6.22 0.17
CA ASP A 38 -0.50 -7.28 -0.52
C ASP A 38 0.43 -8.46 -0.87
N ASP A 39 -0.11 -9.68 -0.91
CA ASP A 39 0.64 -10.90 -1.21
C ASP A 39 0.81 -11.13 -2.72
N LYS A 40 0.00 -10.44 -3.54
CA LYS A 40 0.02 -10.58 -4.99
C LYS A 40 0.96 -9.57 -5.64
N PRO A 41 2.01 -10.02 -6.35
CA PRO A 41 2.95 -9.14 -7.04
C PRO A 41 2.26 -8.15 -7.98
N GLU A 42 1.23 -8.56 -8.71
CA GLU A 42 0.51 -7.72 -9.66
C GLU A 42 -0.22 -6.54 -9.01
N ASN A 43 -0.77 -6.74 -7.80
CA ASN A 43 -1.39 -5.65 -7.02
C ASN A 43 -0.31 -4.68 -6.55
N VAL A 44 0.78 -5.22 -6.00
CA VAL A 44 1.91 -4.42 -5.51
C VAL A 44 2.53 -3.58 -6.62
N LEU A 45 2.75 -4.16 -7.80
CA LEU A 45 3.27 -3.42 -8.96
C LEU A 45 2.33 -2.29 -9.40
N SER A 46 1.01 -2.52 -9.38
CA SER A 46 0.02 -1.50 -9.70
C SER A 46 0.06 -0.35 -8.68
N ALA A 47 0.13 -0.64 -7.37
CA ALA A 47 0.31 0.37 -6.33
C ALA A 47 1.62 1.17 -6.50
N CYS A 48 2.74 0.49 -6.76
CA CYS A 48 4.05 1.11 -6.97
C CYS A 48 4.05 2.07 -8.17
N SER A 49 3.31 1.75 -9.24
CA SER A 49 3.16 2.65 -10.39
C SER A 49 2.49 3.99 -10.04
N GLN A 50 1.78 4.06 -8.90
CA GLN A 50 1.12 5.26 -8.39
C GLN A 50 1.98 6.01 -7.36
N GLY A 51 3.25 5.63 -7.19
CA GLY A 51 4.18 6.26 -6.25
C GLY A 51 4.09 5.76 -4.81
N ILE A 52 3.32 4.68 -4.57
CA ILE A 52 3.19 4.04 -3.26
C ILE A 52 4.33 3.05 -3.04
N TYR A 53 4.89 2.97 -1.84
CA TYR A 53 5.85 1.91 -1.52
C TYR A 53 5.12 0.59 -1.25
N GLY A 54 5.45 -0.50 -1.95
CA GLY A 54 4.79 -1.79 -1.75
C GLY A 54 5.76 -2.96 -1.74
N PRO A 55 6.02 -3.60 -0.60
CA PRO A 55 6.73 -4.88 -0.55
C PRO A 55 5.73 -6.04 -0.73
N VAL A 56 6.05 -6.97 -1.63
CA VAL A 56 5.33 -8.26 -1.69
C VAL A 56 5.75 -9.09 -0.49
N TYR A 57 4.79 -9.67 0.23
CA TYR A 57 5.04 -10.58 1.33
C TYR A 57 4.39 -11.94 1.08
N ARG A 58 4.93 -13.01 1.67
CA ARG A 58 4.38 -14.36 1.57
C ARG A 58 3.71 -14.81 2.86
N ASP A 59 4.19 -14.30 3.99
CA ASP A 59 3.67 -14.61 5.30
C ASP A 59 3.74 -13.42 6.26
N PHE A 60 3.06 -13.58 7.39
CA PHE A 60 3.01 -12.55 8.43
C PHE A 60 4.38 -12.24 9.05
N PRO A 61 5.25 -13.23 9.38
CA PRO A 61 6.61 -12.96 9.85
C PRO A 61 7.43 -12.06 8.91
N GLU A 62 7.41 -12.34 7.61
CA GLU A 62 8.09 -11.56 6.57
C GLU A 62 7.52 -10.13 6.53
N ALA A 63 6.19 -9.99 6.45
CA ALA A 63 5.53 -8.69 6.43
C ALA A 63 5.89 -7.85 7.67
N LYS A 64 5.82 -8.44 8.86
CA LYS A 64 6.17 -7.78 10.12
C LYS A 64 7.61 -7.32 10.16
N ARG A 65 8.56 -8.18 9.74
CA ARG A 65 9.98 -7.83 9.72
C ARG A 65 10.24 -6.66 8.77
N THR A 66 9.69 -6.71 7.56
CA THR A 66 9.84 -5.67 6.54
C THR A 66 9.31 -4.33 7.03
N LEU A 67 8.11 -4.31 7.62
CA LEU A 67 7.52 -3.08 8.16
C LEU A 67 8.36 -2.49 9.31
N ILE A 68 8.85 -3.32 10.23
CA ILE A 68 9.69 -2.85 11.35
C ILE A 68 10.97 -2.20 10.83
N ASN A 69 11.63 -2.79 9.83
CA ASN A 69 12.85 -2.24 9.27
C ASN A 69 12.57 -0.89 8.59
N LEU A 70 11.55 -0.82 7.74
CA LEU A 70 11.16 0.42 7.04
C LEU A 70 10.84 1.57 7.99
N LEU A 71 10.06 1.29 9.03
CA LEU A 71 9.67 2.32 10.00
C LEU A 71 10.84 2.76 10.87
N ARG A 72 11.79 1.86 11.19
CA ARG A 72 13.02 2.25 11.90
C ARG A 72 13.92 3.10 11.03
N ASP A 73 14.15 2.70 9.79
CA ASP A 73 15.00 3.44 8.85
C ASP A 73 14.44 4.84 8.60
N SER A 74 13.11 4.99 8.54
CA SER A 74 12.45 6.30 8.42
C SER A 74 12.55 7.18 9.67
N ILE A 75 12.78 6.61 10.86
CA ILE A 75 12.92 7.36 12.12
C ILE A 75 14.37 7.77 12.35
N PHE A 76 15.33 6.96 11.92
CA PHE A 76 16.76 7.17 12.18
C PHE A 76 17.57 7.66 10.97
N GLY A 77 16.97 7.73 9.77
CA GLY A 77 17.62 8.10 8.52
C GLY A 77 17.30 9.50 7.98
N GLY A 78 16.93 10.45 8.85
CA GLY A 78 16.61 11.85 8.48
C GLY A 78 17.63 12.85 9.01
#